data_AF-A0A843RRT1-F1
#
_entry.id   AF-A0A843RRT1-F1
#
_cell.length_a   1.000
_cell.length_b   1.000
_cell.length_c   1.000
_cell.angle_alpha   90.00
_cell.angle_beta   90.00
_cell.angle_gamma   90.00
#
_symmetry.space_group_name_H-M   'P 1'
#
loop_
_entity.id
_entity.type
_entity.pdbx_description
1 polymer ?
#
loop_
_entity_poly.entity_id
_entity_poly.type
_entity_poly.pdbx_seq_one_letter_code
_entity_poly.pdbx_strand_id
1 'polypeptide(L)'
;MNLSAFVIVLPLGFCLQATPQPVQPPAAETARAPKLEPAEQRVLEDRVLAWWKARVARDHRAMYDLYEPAYRDRVPYEKFVEESVVRSRIDLREPTIRETTPEGPEQIRVLVGFVAAPPKREPYPETFEERWVRHDGEWFKRYEPVKTPFSSIARH
;
A
#
# COMPACT_ATOMS: atom_id res chain seq x y z
N MET A 1 30.35 56.98 56.43
CA MET A 1 29.46 58.16 56.43
C MET A 1 28.22 57.81 55.63
N ASN A 2 27.05 58.03 56.26
CA ASN A 2 25.66 58.12 55.78
C ASN A 2 25.03 56.84 55.19
N LEU A 3 24.14 56.13 55.90
CA LEU A 3 22.72 56.42 56.18
C LEU A 3 21.88 56.59 54.92
N SER A 4 21.03 55.61 54.61
CA SER A 4 19.58 55.70 54.85
C SER A 4 18.81 54.67 54.04
N ALA A 5 17.88 54.02 54.73
CA ALA A 5 16.85 53.13 54.23
C ALA A 5 15.89 53.82 53.25
N PHE A 6 15.25 53.04 52.38
CA PHE A 6 13.84 53.22 52.06
C PHE A 6 13.19 51.89 51.67
N VAL A 7 12.21 51.49 52.46
CA VAL A 7 11.21 50.46 52.16
C VAL A 7 10.19 51.09 51.21
N ILE A 8 9.86 50.41 50.11
CA ILE A 8 8.65 50.68 49.34
C ILE A 8 7.91 49.35 49.15
N VAL A 9 6.71 49.31 49.72
CA VAL A 9 5.66 48.32 49.50
C VAL A 9 4.78 48.81 48.35
N LEU A 10 4.23 47.86 47.56
CA LEU A 10 2.97 47.87 46.77
C LEU A 10 3.19 47.35 45.33
N PRO A 11 2.16 46.84 44.63
CA PRO A 11 1.01 46.04 45.07
C PRO A 11 0.78 44.77 44.19
N LEU A 12 -0.15 43.93 44.64
CA LEU A 12 -0.80 42.88 43.87
C LEU A 12 -1.35 43.44 42.54
N GLY A 13 -0.82 42.94 41.43
CA GLY A 13 -1.40 43.04 40.09
C GLY A 13 -1.59 41.64 39.53
N PHE A 14 -2.75 41.04 39.79
CA PHE A 14 -3.14 39.75 39.23
C PHE A 14 -3.50 39.95 37.75
N CYS A 15 -2.51 39.90 36.87
CA CYS A 15 -2.76 39.84 35.43
C CYS A 15 -3.37 38.47 35.12
N LEU A 16 -4.66 38.45 34.74
CA LEU A 16 -5.23 37.32 33.99
C LEU A 16 -4.38 37.12 32.74
N GLN A 17 -3.56 36.09 32.72
CA GLN A 17 -2.97 35.61 31.48
C GLN A 17 -4.08 34.87 30.72
N ALA A 18 -4.56 35.48 29.65
CA ALA A 18 -5.25 34.75 28.61
C ALA A 18 -4.27 33.69 28.08
N THR A 19 -4.58 32.42 28.33
CA THR A 19 -3.86 31.32 27.70
C THR A 19 -4.04 31.46 26.17
N PRO A 20 -2.95 31.46 25.38
CA PRO A 20 -3.09 31.37 23.94
C PRO A 20 -3.80 30.05 23.64
N GLN A 21 -5.02 30.13 23.10
CA GLN A 21 -5.66 28.94 22.53
C GLN A 21 -4.72 28.41 21.42
N PRO A 22 -4.37 27.12 21.43
CA PRO A 22 -3.73 26.53 20.27
C PRO A 22 -4.72 26.70 19.12
N VAL A 23 -4.31 27.47 18.11
CA VAL A 23 -5.00 27.57 16.83
C VAL A 23 -5.11 26.14 16.32
N GLN A 24 -6.29 25.53 16.48
CA GLN A 24 -6.58 24.26 15.83
C GLN A 24 -6.43 24.54 14.34
N PRO A 25 -5.49 23.87 13.64
CA PRO A 25 -5.46 23.90 12.19
C PRO A 25 -6.87 23.53 11.72
N PRO A 26 -7.45 24.22 10.72
CA PRO A 26 -8.74 23.83 10.19
C PRO A 26 -8.66 22.34 9.91
N ALA A 27 -9.59 21.59 10.55
CA ALA A 27 -9.70 20.16 10.44
C ALA A 27 -9.45 19.81 8.99
N ALA A 28 -8.34 19.11 8.73
CA ALA A 28 -7.96 18.68 7.41
C ALA A 28 -9.22 18.07 6.80
N GLU A 29 -9.81 18.82 5.87
CA GLU A 29 -10.86 18.36 5.00
C GLU A 29 -10.40 17.00 4.56
N THR A 30 -11.09 15.96 5.05
CA THR A 30 -10.73 14.57 4.83
C THR A 30 -10.65 14.42 3.33
N ALA A 31 -9.44 14.56 2.78
CA ALA A 31 -9.21 14.55 1.36
C ALA A 31 -9.58 13.14 0.95
N ARG A 32 -10.83 12.96 0.52
CA ARG A 32 -11.29 11.73 -0.09
C ARG A 32 -10.31 11.52 -1.23
N ALA A 33 -9.48 10.50 -1.10
CA ALA A 33 -8.60 10.11 -2.17
C ALA A 33 -9.45 10.04 -3.45
N PRO A 34 -9.00 10.65 -4.56
CA PRO A 34 -9.79 10.72 -5.78
C PRO A 34 -10.23 9.31 -6.15
N LYS A 35 -11.55 9.11 -6.26
CA LYS A 35 -12.12 7.84 -6.67
C LYS A 35 -11.86 7.70 -8.17
N LEU A 36 -11.43 6.52 -8.62
CA LEU A 36 -11.30 6.23 -10.04
C LEU A 36 -12.61 6.39 -10.79
N GLU A 37 -12.51 6.90 -12.02
CA GLU A 37 -13.62 6.87 -12.96
C GLU A 37 -14.02 5.42 -13.29
N PRO A 38 -15.32 5.11 -13.46
CA PRO A 38 -15.78 3.72 -13.64
C PRO A 38 -15.12 2.97 -14.81
N ALA A 39 -14.83 3.67 -15.91
CA ALA A 39 -14.15 3.07 -17.06
C ALA A 39 -12.69 2.70 -16.72
N GLU A 40 -12.01 3.57 -15.98
CA GLU A 40 -10.64 3.35 -15.55
C GLU A 40 -10.55 2.22 -14.52
N GLN A 41 -11.49 2.19 -13.57
CA GLN A 41 -11.65 1.08 -12.61
C GLN A 41 -11.74 -0.26 -13.34
N ARG A 42 -12.55 -0.35 -14.40
CA ARG A 42 -12.69 -1.59 -15.17
C ARG A 42 -11.39 -2.00 -15.87
N VAL A 43 -10.66 -1.04 -16.46
CA VAL A 43 -9.36 -1.30 -17.08
C VAL A 43 -8.34 -1.82 -16.06
N LEU A 44 -8.31 -1.22 -14.86
CA LEU A 44 -7.49 -1.72 -13.75
C LEU A 44 -7.87 -3.16 -13.39
N GLU A 45 -9.16 -3.41 -13.15
CA GLU A 45 -9.65 -4.73 -12.76
C GLU A 45 -9.33 -5.82 -13.79
N ASP A 46 -9.51 -5.52 -15.08
CA ASP A 46 -9.18 -6.44 -16.17
C ASP A 46 -7.69 -6.79 -16.19
N ARG A 47 -6.80 -5.81 -15.95
CA ARG A 47 -5.35 -6.04 -15.92
C ARG A 47 -4.89 -6.77 -14.67
N VAL A 48 -5.48 -6.47 -13.52
CA VAL A 48 -5.29 -7.24 -12.27
C VAL A 48 -5.62 -8.71 -12.52
N LEU A 49 -6.82 -8.98 -13.02
CA LEU A 49 -7.25 -10.35 -13.30
C LEU A 49 -6.39 -11.02 -14.39
N ALA A 50 -5.90 -10.28 -15.39
CA ALA A 50 -4.97 -10.80 -16.38
C ALA A 50 -3.65 -11.27 -15.74
N TRP A 51 -3.07 -10.49 -14.82
CA TRP A 51 -1.86 -10.88 -14.10
C TRP A 51 -2.10 -12.14 -13.27
N TRP A 52 -3.21 -12.20 -12.52
CA TRP A 52 -3.52 -13.37 -11.70
C TRP A 52 -3.85 -14.61 -12.52
N LYS A 53 -4.53 -14.48 -13.66
CA LYS A 53 -4.75 -15.59 -14.61
C LYS A 53 -3.41 -16.11 -15.16
N ALA A 54 -2.48 -15.21 -15.52
CA ALA A 54 -1.14 -15.59 -15.93
C ALA A 54 -0.39 -16.33 -14.79
N ARG A 55 -0.53 -15.87 -13.55
CA ARG A 55 0.05 -16.54 -12.37
C ARG A 55 -0.53 -17.95 -12.15
N VAL A 56 -1.83 -18.14 -12.35
CA VAL A 56 -2.48 -19.46 -12.29
C VAL A 56 -1.97 -20.38 -13.40
N ALA A 57 -1.86 -19.86 -14.63
CA ALA A 57 -1.38 -20.60 -15.79
C ALA A 57 0.14 -20.81 -15.82
N ARG A 58 0.88 -20.22 -14.87
CA ARG A 58 2.36 -20.12 -14.88
C ARG A 58 2.91 -19.47 -16.17
N ASP A 59 2.14 -18.58 -16.77
CA ASP A 59 2.60 -17.76 -17.89
C ASP A 59 3.47 -16.62 -17.38
N HIS A 60 4.75 -16.94 -17.17
CA HIS A 60 5.73 -15.99 -16.67
C HIS A 60 5.92 -14.81 -17.61
N ARG A 61 5.73 -15.00 -18.92
CA ARG A 61 5.89 -13.90 -19.86
C ARG A 61 4.77 -12.88 -19.70
N ALA A 62 3.52 -13.32 -19.67
CA ALA A 62 2.38 -12.44 -19.44
C ALA A 62 2.44 -11.76 -18.05
N MET A 63 2.90 -12.47 -17.02
CA MET A 63 3.14 -11.84 -15.71
C MET A 63 4.20 -10.74 -15.79
N TYR A 64 5.30 -11.00 -16.48
CA TYR A 64 6.42 -10.06 -16.60
C TYR A 64 6.01 -8.80 -17.36
N ASP A 65 5.33 -8.94 -18.50
CA ASP A 65 4.92 -7.82 -19.36
C ASP A 65 3.93 -6.86 -18.66
N LEU A 66 3.24 -7.32 -17.61
CA LEU A 66 2.33 -6.52 -16.79
C LEU A 66 3.01 -5.79 -15.60
N TYR A 67 4.30 -6.02 -15.35
CA TYR A 67 5.05 -5.23 -14.38
C TYR A 67 5.41 -3.83 -14.92
N GLU A 68 5.53 -2.88 -13.99
CA GLU A 68 5.89 -1.50 -14.29
C GLU A 68 7.21 -1.41 -15.10
N PRO A 69 7.32 -0.48 -16.07
CA PRO A 69 8.51 -0.34 -16.90
C PRO A 69 9.81 -0.20 -16.08
N ALA A 70 9.78 0.61 -15.02
CA ALA A 70 10.93 0.81 -14.15
C ALA A 70 11.44 -0.48 -13.47
N TYR A 71 10.60 -1.50 -13.30
CA TYR A 71 11.04 -2.82 -12.86
C TYR A 71 11.68 -3.60 -14.00
N ARG A 72 11.02 -3.65 -15.16
CA ARG A 72 11.49 -4.37 -16.35
C ARG A 72 12.80 -3.83 -16.92
N ASP A 73 13.08 -2.55 -16.73
CA ASP A 73 14.37 -1.93 -17.10
C ASP A 73 15.54 -2.43 -16.24
N ARG A 74 15.26 -2.83 -14.99
CA ARG A 74 16.29 -3.24 -14.01
C ARG A 74 16.42 -4.75 -13.87
N VAL A 75 15.33 -5.49 -14.07
CA VAL A 75 15.27 -6.94 -13.86
C VAL A 75 14.96 -7.61 -15.18
N PRO A 76 15.94 -8.27 -15.83
CA PRO A 76 15.68 -8.96 -17.08
C PRO A 76 14.73 -10.15 -16.87
N TYR A 77 14.07 -10.56 -17.94
CA TYR A 77 13.05 -11.62 -17.91
C TYR A 77 13.56 -12.92 -17.29
N GLU A 78 14.79 -13.32 -17.59
CA GLU A 78 15.42 -14.54 -17.07
C GLU A 78 15.51 -14.52 -15.54
N LYS A 79 15.87 -13.36 -14.97
CA LYS A 79 15.92 -13.16 -13.51
C LYS A 79 14.53 -13.18 -12.89
N PHE A 80 13.55 -12.59 -13.57
CA PHE A 80 12.16 -12.69 -13.15
C PHE A 80 11.67 -14.15 -13.13
N VAL A 81 12.03 -14.96 -14.12
CA VAL A 81 11.66 -16.38 -14.18
C VAL A 81 12.27 -17.16 -13.02
N GLU A 82 13.57 -16.97 -12.73
CA GLU A 82 14.25 -17.59 -11.58
C GLU A 82 13.48 -17.33 -10.27
N GLU A 83 13.09 -16.07 -10.01
CA GLU A 83 12.31 -15.71 -8.83
C GLU A 83 10.87 -16.25 -8.88
N SER A 84 10.26 -16.29 -10.07
CA SER A 84 8.86 -16.68 -10.25
C SER A 84 8.63 -18.17 -10.09
N VAL A 85 9.61 -19.02 -10.40
CA VAL A 85 9.52 -20.47 -10.14
C VAL A 85 9.26 -20.73 -8.65
N VAL A 86 9.96 -20.01 -7.78
CA VAL A 86 9.76 -20.12 -6.32
C VAL A 86 8.37 -19.62 -5.91
N ARG A 87 7.92 -18.49 -6.48
CA ARG A 87 6.59 -17.91 -6.22
C ARG A 87 5.45 -18.81 -6.73
N SER A 88 5.70 -19.58 -7.80
CA SER A 88 4.73 -20.43 -8.51
C SER A 88 4.71 -21.90 -8.07
N ARG A 89 5.36 -22.23 -6.94
CA ARG A 89 5.35 -23.56 -6.33
C ARG A 89 4.00 -23.99 -5.75
N ILE A 90 3.15 -23.03 -5.42
CA ILE A 90 1.78 -23.26 -4.93
C ILE A 90 0.82 -23.00 -6.09
N ASP A 91 -0.04 -23.98 -6.37
CA ASP A 91 -1.13 -23.82 -7.33
C ASP A 91 -2.17 -22.87 -6.74
N LEU A 92 -2.61 -21.90 -7.55
CA LEU A 92 -3.64 -20.93 -7.18
C LEU A 92 -4.85 -21.13 -8.09
N ARG A 93 -6.04 -20.83 -7.59
CA ARG A 93 -7.29 -20.93 -8.36
C ARG A 93 -8.20 -19.75 -8.04
N GLU A 94 -9.14 -19.49 -8.95
CA GLU A 94 -10.27 -18.57 -8.74
C GLU A 94 -9.87 -17.18 -8.23
N PRO A 95 -8.93 -16.46 -8.89
CA PRO A 95 -8.59 -15.11 -8.48
C PRO A 95 -9.79 -14.17 -8.64
N THR A 96 -10.02 -13.37 -7.61
CA THR A 96 -11.13 -12.41 -7.52
C THR A 96 -10.66 -11.12 -6.87
N ILE A 97 -11.06 -9.98 -7.41
CA ILE A 97 -10.79 -8.69 -6.78
C ILE A 97 -11.80 -8.51 -5.65
N ARG A 98 -11.31 -8.23 -4.44
CA ARG A 98 -12.13 -8.02 -3.25
C ARG A 98 -12.32 -6.54 -2.96
N GLU A 99 -11.26 -5.76 -3.11
CA GLU A 99 -11.26 -4.33 -2.84
C GLU A 99 -10.23 -3.60 -3.71
N THR A 100 -10.53 -2.35 -4.04
CA THR A 100 -9.57 -1.40 -4.60
C THR A 100 -9.60 -0.13 -3.78
N THR A 101 -8.41 0.36 -3.39
CA THR A 101 -8.25 1.53 -2.53
C THR A 101 -7.28 2.51 -3.20
N PRO A 102 -7.76 3.67 -3.67
CA PRO A 102 -6.88 4.71 -4.20
C PRO A 102 -5.89 5.19 -3.15
N GLU A 103 -4.60 5.22 -3.49
CA GLU A 103 -3.51 5.75 -2.64
C GLU A 103 -2.98 7.09 -3.14
N GLY A 104 -3.35 7.45 -4.37
CA GLY A 104 -2.98 8.67 -5.06
C GLY A 104 -3.56 8.65 -6.48
N PRO A 105 -3.32 9.69 -7.29
CA PRO A 105 -3.83 9.77 -8.66
C PRO A 105 -3.29 8.64 -9.56
N GLU A 106 -2.06 8.20 -9.32
CA GLU A 106 -1.36 7.22 -10.16
C GLU A 106 -1.01 5.92 -9.40
N GLN A 107 -1.62 5.70 -8.22
CA GLN A 107 -1.32 4.52 -7.39
C GLN A 107 -2.56 3.99 -6.70
N ILE A 108 -2.76 2.67 -6.82
CA ILE A 108 -3.90 1.97 -6.23
C ILE A 108 -3.42 0.71 -5.53
N ARG A 109 -4.00 0.46 -4.36
CA ARG A 109 -3.87 -0.80 -3.64
C ARG A 109 -5.05 -1.69 -3.99
N VAL A 110 -4.77 -2.95 -4.26
CA VAL A 110 -5.77 -3.95 -4.65
C VAL A 110 -5.67 -5.14 -3.70
N LEU A 111 -6.80 -5.53 -3.12
CA LEU A 111 -6.93 -6.76 -2.34
C LEU A 111 -7.52 -7.84 -3.25
N VAL A 112 -6.75 -8.91 -3.49
CA VAL A 112 -7.17 -10.04 -4.33
C VAL A 112 -7.37 -11.26 -3.44
N GLY A 113 -8.48 -11.97 -3.65
CA GLY A 113 -8.74 -13.27 -3.04
C GLY A 113 -8.54 -14.40 -4.04
N PHE A 114 -8.06 -15.56 -3.58
CA PHE A 114 -7.86 -16.77 -4.39
C PHE A 114 -7.92 -18.01 -3.50
N VAL A 115 -7.96 -19.19 -4.11
CA VAL A 115 -7.79 -20.47 -3.41
C VAL A 115 -6.35 -20.94 -3.59
N ALA A 116 -5.63 -21.10 -2.49
CA ALA A 116 -4.29 -21.70 -2.46
C ALA A 116 -4.40 -23.22 -2.32
N ALA A 117 -3.73 -23.97 -3.19
CA ALA A 117 -3.69 -25.43 -3.18
C ALA A 117 -2.23 -25.92 -3.06
N PRO A 118 -1.63 -25.88 -1.85
CA PRO A 118 -0.28 -26.39 -1.64
C PRO A 118 -0.24 -27.93 -1.69
N PRO A 119 0.93 -28.53 -1.97
CA PRO A 119 1.06 -29.98 -1.95
C PRO A 119 0.82 -30.51 -0.54
N LYS A 120 0.06 -31.61 -0.44
CA LYS A 120 -0.21 -32.37 0.80
C LYS A 120 -1.01 -31.60 1.88
N ARG A 121 -1.77 -30.57 1.53
CA ARG A 121 -2.77 -29.95 2.41
C ARG A 121 -4.04 -29.67 1.63
N GLU A 122 -5.15 -29.55 2.34
CA GLU A 122 -6.41 -29.12 1.75
C GLU A 122 -6.28 -27.69 1.18
N PRO A 123 -6.92 -27.39 0.04
CA PRO A 123 -7.01 -26.03 -0.47
C PRO A 123 -7.72 -25.11 0.52
N TYR A 124 -7.27 -23.86 0.60
CA TYR A 124 -7.88 -22.86 1.49
C TYR A 124 -7.98 -21.50 0.81
N PRO A 125 -9.01 -20.69 1.14
CA PRO A 125 -9.10 -19.32 0.66
C PRO A 125 -8.00 -18.46 1.31
N GLU A 126 -7.42 -17.56 0.53
CA GLU A 126 -6.38 -16.64 0.95
C GLU A 126 -6.59 -15.28 0.28
N THR A 127 -6.06 -14.23 0.88
CA THR A 127 -6.00 -12.90 0.27
C THR A 127 -4.58 -12.40 0.13
N PHE A 128 -4.34 -11.56 -0.87
CA PHE A 128 -3.07 -10.88 -1.07
C PHE A 128 -3.33 -9.43 -1.44
N GLU A 129 -2.61 -8.54 -0.77
CA GLU A 129 -2.61 -7.12 -1.08
C GLU A 129 -1.46 -6.81 -2.02
N GLU A 130 -1.74 -6.08 -3.10
CA GLU A 130 -0.74 -5.65 -4.06
C GLU A 130 -0.96 -4.20 -4.48
N ARG A 131 0.07 -3.59 -5.05
CA ARG A 131 0.02 -2.23 -5.59
C ARG A 131 0.10 -2.23 -7.10
N TRP A 132 -0.68 -1.33 -7.68
CA TRP A 132 -0.70 -1.00 -9.09
C TRP A 132 -0.37 0.48 -9.26
N VAL A 133 0.44 0.78 -10.26
CA VAL A 133 0.87 2.14 -10.60
C VAL A 133 0.49 2.47 -12.02
N ARG A 134 0.13 3.72 -12.27
CA ARG A 134 -0.18 4.20 -13.60
C ARG A 134 1.05 4.85 -14.22
N HIS A 135 1.33 4.48 -15.47
CA HIS A 135 2.45 4.99 -16.24
C HIS A 135 1.99 5.15 -17.69
N ASP A 136 2.17 6.34 -18.26
CA ASP A 136 1.70 6.70 -19.61
C ASP A 136 0.23 6.33 -19.87
N GLY A 137 -0.62 6.50 -18.85
CA GLY A 137 -2.05 6.23 -18.94
C GLY A 137 -2.47 4.78 -18.72
N GLU A 138 -1.52 3.84 -18.62
CA GLU A 138 -1.78 2.41 -18.38
C GLU A 138 -1.44 1.96 -16.96
N TRP A 139 -2.20 1.00 -16.44
CA TRP A 139 -1.97 0.40 -15.12
C TRP A 139 -0.97 -0.76 -15.19
N PHE A 140 0.03 -0.75 -14.33
CA PHE A 140 1.02 -1.81 -14.20
C PHE A 140 1.11 -2.30 -12.77
N LYS A 141 1.40 -3.60 -12.62
CA LYS A 141 1.70 -4.15 -11.31
C LYS A 141 3.02 -3.56 -10.82
N ARG A 142 3.00 -2.98 -9.63
CA ARG A 142 4.21 -2.52 -8.96
C ARG A 142 5.01 -3.72 -8.48
N TYR A 143 6.33 -3.70 -8.72
CA TYR A 143 7.18 -4.69 -8.07
C TYR A 143 7.34 -4.35 -6.60
N GLU A 144 7.00 -5.31 -5.76
CA GLU A 144 7.24 -5.24 -4.34
C GLU A 144 8.28 -6.31 -4.00
N PRO A 145 9.45 -5.91 -3.46
CA PRO A 145 10.40 -6.90 -2.98
C PRO A 145 9.69 -7.77 -1.95
N VAL A 146 9.93 -9.08 -2.01
CA VAL A 146 9.32 -10.03 -1.08
C VAL A 146 9.75 -9.64 0.33
N LYS A 147 8.87 -8.96 1.06
CA LYS A 147 8.93 -8.97 2.52
C LYS A 147 8.55 -10.40 2.90
N THR A 148 9.46 -11.15 3.50
CA THR A 148 9.23 -12.53 3.95
C THR A 148 7.84 -12.67 4.61
N PRO A 149 6.85 -13.31 3.98
CA PRO A 149 5.52 -13.38 4.55
C PRO A 149 5.28 -14.79 5.08
N PHE A 150 6.09 -15.23 6.05
CA PHE A 150 5.77 -16.42 6.87
C PHE A 150 6.35 -16.28 8.30
N SER A 151 6.24 -15.10 8.93
CA SER A 151 6.35 -15.01 10.39
C SER A 151 5.01 -15.38 11.04
N SER A 152 4.58 -16.63 10.86
CA SER A 152 3.59 -17.30 11.72
C SER A 152 3.51 -18.80 11.39
N ILE A 153 4.64 -19.48 11.26
CA ILE A 153 4.75 -20.84 11.82
C ILE A 153 5.27 -20.66 13.25
N ALA A 154 4.50 -19.95 14.07
CA ALA A 154 4.62 -20.05 15.51
C ALA A 154 3.86 -21.33 15.88
N ARG A 155 4.62 -22.31 16.38
CA ARG A 155 4.16 -23.57 16.96
C ARG A 155 2.97 -23.33 17.89
N HIS A 156 1.91 -24.12 17.75
CA HIS A 156 1.19 -24.72 18.87
C HIS A 156 0.56 -26.04 18.41
#